data_AF-A0A3S6R013-F1
#
_entry.id   AF-A0A3S6R013-F1
#
_cell.length_a   1.000
_cell.length_b   1.000
_cell.length_c   1.000
_cell.angle_alpha   90.00
_cell.angle_beta   90.00
_cell.angle_gamma   90.00
#
_symmetry.space_group_name_H-M   'P 1'
#
loop_
_entity.id
_entity.type
_entity.pdbx_description
1 polymer ?
#
loop_
_entity_poly.entity_id
_entity_poly.type
_entity_poly.pdbx_seq_one_letter_code
_entity_poly.pdbx_strand_id
1 'polypeptide(L)'
;MTEENIKINVVSHNINEDKRTPGTLLREARQAKNLQQDEIAKQMHLSVQWIKNLEKDDYSQAPAIIYIRGYLRSYARCVGLAPEEVIAAFDNLALNETFKQTRTLEKKSMEYKAIPVIVRSTRMITNRKVIFWVTFLALAVLVALVDIWWHGKKHFEEQNHQQILATARLNQDVPA
;
A
#
# COMPACT_ATOMS: atom_id res chain seq x y z
N MET A 1 40.04 -54.88 48.13
CA MET A 1 39.18 -55.33 47.01
C MET A 1 37.90 -54.48 47.09
N THR A 2 38.05 -53.17 47.02
CA THR A 2 37.95 -52.29 45.82
C THR A 2 36.53 -51.79 45.63
N GLU A 3 36.11 -50.91 46.52
CA GLU A 3 35.11 -49.88 46.21
C GLU A 3 35.86 -48.75 45.48
N GLU A 4 36.01 -48.90 44.17
CA GLU A 4 36.64 -47.88 43.32
C GLU A 4 35.58 -47.02 42.65
N ASN A 5 35.64 -45.76 43.04
CA ASN A 5 34.85 -44.63 42.59
C ASN A 5 35.33 -44.21 41.19
N ILE A 6 34.61 -44.57 40.11
CA ILE A 6 34.86 -44.04 38.76
C ILE A 6 33.54 -43.56 38.13
N LYS A 7 33.32 -42.24 38.30
CA LYS A 7 32.89 -41.24 37.32
C LYS A 7 32.13 -41.78 36.09
N ILE A 8 30.91 -41.27 35.89
CA ILE A 8 30.65 -40.37 34.75
C ILE A 8 29.70 -39.27 35.24
N ASN A 9 30.31 -38.12 35.56
CA ASN A 9 29.66 -36.83 35.46
C ASN A 9 29.14 -36.75 34.02
N VAL A 10 27.84 -36.92 33.80
CA VAL A 10 27.22 -36.73 32.50
C VAL A 10 27.30 -35.23 32.24
N VAL A 11 28.46 -34.85 31.70
CA VAL A 11 28.76 -33.56 31.10
C VAL A 11 27.54 -33.20 30.28
N SER A 12 26.88 -32.14 30.74
CA SER A 12 26.07 -31.19 29.96
C SER A 12 25.97 -31.60 28.50
N HIS A 13 24.92 -32.36 28.16
CA HIS A 13 24.47 -32.46 26.79
C HIS A 13 23.81 -31.12 26.45
N ASN A 14 24.66 -30.11 26.27
CA ASN A 14 24.30 -28.85 25.65
C ASN A 14 24.05 -29.20 24.18
N ILE A 15 22.83 -29.65 23.90
CA ILE A 15 22.27 -29.80 22.56
C ILE A 15 22.17 -28.39 21.97
N ASN A 16 23.32 -27.81 21.61
CA ASN A 16 23.41 -27.01 20.41
C ASN A 16 23.26 -28.02 19.26
N GLU A 17 22.03 -28.47 19.05
CA GLU A 17 21.63 -28.97 17.74
C GLU A 17 21.97 -27.83 16.77
N ASP A 18 22.95 -28.09 15.93
CA ASP A 18 23.60 -27.20 14.99
C ASP A 18 22.64 -26.84 13.83
N LYS A 19 21.43 -26.40 14.18
CA LYS A 19 20.48 -25.82 13.25
C LYS A 19 20.94 -24.39 13.01
N ARG A 20 21.77 -24.19 11.98
CA ARG A 20 22.03 -22.85 11.43
C ARG A 20 20.69 -22.23 11.07
N THR A 21 20.20 -21.32 11.91
CA THR A 21 18.96 -20.61 11.68
C THR A 21 19.22 -19.47 10.68
N PRO A 22 18.18 -18.98 9.98
CA PRO A 22 18.39 -17.87 9.06
C PRO A 22 18.93 -16.63 9.77
N GLY A 23 18.49 -16.36 11.00
CA GLY A 23 18.99 -15.28 11.83
C GLY A 23 20.48 -15.41 12.15
N THR A 24 20.96 -16.60 12.54
CA THR A 24 22.39 -16.81 12.82
C THR A 24 23.25 -16.65 11.57
N LEU A 25 22.82 -17.22 10.43
CA LEU A 25 23.51 -17.08 9.14
C LEU A 25 23.72 -15.61 8.75
N LEU A 26 22.64 -14.82 8.85
CA LEU A 26 22.69 -13.39 8.51
C LEU A 26 23.58 -12.60 9.47
N ARG A 27 23.49 -12.88 10.78
CA ARG A 27 24.32 -12.22 11.80
C ARG A 27 25.80 -12.50 11.59
N GLU A 28 26.16 -13.75 11.36
CA GLU A 28 27.54 -14.17 11.14
C GLU A 28 28.12 -13.53 9.89
N ALA A 29 27.38 -13.54 8.77
CA ALA A 29 27.83 -12.89 7.54
C ALA A 29 27.95 -11.36 7.68
N ARG A 30 27.06 -10.71 8.45
CA ARG A 30 27.18 -9.29 8.78
C ARG A 30 28.46 -9.03 9.59
N GLN A 31 28.70 -9.82 10.62
CA GLN A 31 29.88 -9.69 11.49
C GLN A 31 31.18 -9.96 10.73
N ALA A 32 31.21 -10.94 9.83
CA ALA A 32 32.36 -11.22 8.98
C ALA A 32 32.73 -10.04 8.07
N LYS A 33 31.76 -9.18 7.75
CA LYS A 33 31.97 -7.94 6.99
C LYS A 33 32.20 -6.70 7.86
N ASN A 34 32.26 -6.85 9.19
CA ASN A 34 32.37 -5.76 10.16
C ASN A 34 31.26 -4.70 10.03
N LEU A 35 30.08 -5.10 9.54
CA LEU A 35 28.93 -4.20 9.38
C LEU A 35 28.14 -4.12 10.68
N GLN A 36 27.64 -2.93 11.01
CA GLN A 36 26.74 -2.71 12.13
C GLN A 36 25.27 -2.95 11.72
N GLN A 37 24.44 -3.25 12.72
CA GLN A 37 23.00 -3.49 12.47
C GLN A 37 22.29 -2.25 11.93
N ASP A 38 22.74 -1.05 12.30
CA ASP A 38 22.15 0.21 11.81
C ASP A 38 22.49 0.49 10.35
N GLU A 39 23.67 0.07 9.88
CA GLU A 39 24.08 0.16 8.47
C GLU A 39 23.18 -0.70 7.58
N ILE A 40 22.95 -1.96 7.99
CA ILE A 40 22.00 -2.85 7.32
C ILE A 40 20.58 -2.27 7.36
N ALA A 41 20.15 -1.76 8.52
CA ALA A 41 18.83 -1.16 8.68
C ALA A 41 18.61 0.01 7.70
N LYS A 42 19.60 0.89 7.57
CA LYS A 42 19.61 2.00 6.60
C LYS A 42 19.53 1.49 5.16
N GLN A 43 20.34 0.50 4.80
CA GLN A 43 20.38 -0.06 3.44
C GLN A 43 19.06 -0.76 3.05
N MET A 44 18.41 -1.40 4.01
CA MET A 44 17.15 -2.12 3.80
C MET A 44 15.90 -1.23 3.99
N HIS A 45 16.07 0.03 4.41
CA HIS A 45 14.99 0.93 4.82
C HIS A 45 14.08 0.33 5.91
N LEU A 46 14.68 -0.35 6.88
CA LEU A 46 14.01 -0.95 8.04
C LEU A 46 14.46 -0.29 9.34
N SER A 47 13.69 -0.48 10.41
CA SER A 47 14.15 -0.10 11.74
C SER A 47 15.27 -1.05 12.21
N VAL A 48 16.17 -0.54 13.05
CA VAL A 48 17.22 -1.39 13.67
C VAL A 48 16.60 -2.52 14.48
N GLN A 49 15.44 -2.29 15.09
CA GLN A 49 14.70 -3.33 15.82
C GLN A 49 14.28 -4.47 14.88
N TRP A 50 13.86 -4.17 13.65
CA TRP A 50 13.55 -5.19 12.66
C TRP A 50 14.76 -6.04 12.31
N ILE A 51 15.94 -5.44 12.14
CA ILE A 51 17.19 -6.19 11.90
C ILE A 51 17.52 -7.11 13.07
N LYS A 52 17.39 -6.61 14.31
CA LYS A 52 17.58 -7.43 15.52
C LYS A 52 16.62 -8.60 15.58
N ASN A 53 15.36 -8.39 15.21
CA ASN A 53 14.34 -9.42 15.20
C ASN A 53 14.65 -10.51 14.15
N LEU A 54 15.08 -10.11 12.94
CA LEU A 54 15.53 -11.04 11.89
C LEU A 54 16.73 -11.88 12.36
N GLU A 55 17.73 -11.27 12.99
CA GLU A 55 18.92 -11.98 13.51
C GLU A 55 18.60 -12.91 14.69
N LYS A 56 17.45 -12.73 15.36
CA LYS A 56 16.96 -13.54 16.47
C LYS A 56 15.91 -14.57 16.05
N ASP A 57 15.57 -14.61 14.76
CA ASP A 57 14.45 -15.41 14.24
C ASP A 57 13.10 -15.10 14.91
N ASP A 58 12.96 -13.89 15.44
CA ASP A 58 11.70 -13.41 16.02
C ASP A 58 10.87 -12.71 14.95
N TYR A 59 9.88 -13.43 14.46
CA TYR A 59 8.97 -12.93 13.42
C TYR A 59 7.57 -12.58 13.95
N SER A 60 7.38 -12.57 15.28
CA SER A 60 6.08 -12.39 15.92
C SER A 60 5.34 -11.11 15.51
N GLN A 61 6.10 -10.04 15.23
CA GLN A 61 5.58 -8.73 14.84
C GLN A 61 5.36 -8.58 13.32
N ALA A 62 5.61 -9.63 12.53
CA ALA A 62 5.52 -9.55 11.08
C ALA A 62 4.04 -9.60 10.64
N PRO A 63 3.56 -8.65 9.82
CA PRO A 63 2.16 -8.65 9.36
C PRO A 63 1.79 -9.89 8.56
N ALA A 64 2.73 -10.42 7.77
CA ALA A 64 2.54 -11.63 6.98
C ALA A 64 3.87 -12.31 6.64
N ILE A 65 3.84 -13.63 6.44
CA ILE A 65 5.03 -14.45 6.12
C ILE A 65 5.73 -14.06 4.81
N ILE A 66 4.98 -13.49 3.86
CA ILE A 66 5.53 -13.03 2.57
C ILE A 66 6.55 -11.90 2.78
N TYR A 67 6.35 -11.04 3.78
CA TYR A 67 7.27 -9.96 4.10
C TYR A 67 8.58 -10.49 4.66
N ILE A 68 8.51 -11.49 5.54
CA ILE A 68 9.69 -12.11 6.15
C ILE A 68 10.62 -12.69 5.07
N ARG A 69 10.09 -13.49 4.15
CA ARG A 69 10.88 -14.04 3.04
C ARG A 69 11.52 -12.95 2.19
N GLY A 70 10.81 -11.84 1.97
CA GLY A 70 11.34 -10.67 1.28
C GLY A 70 12.52 -10.04 2.03
N TYR A 71 12.37 -9.83 3.34
CA TYR A 71 13.41 -9.25 4.19
C TYR A 71 14.64 -10.16 4.29
N LEU A 72 14.47 -11.47 4.50
CA LEU A 72 15.59 -12.42 4.56
C LEU A 72 16.40 -12.43 3.26
N ARG A 73 15.75 -12.46 2.08
CA ARG A 73 16.46 -12.35 0.79
C ARG A 73 17.18 -11.02 0.62
N SER A 74 16.56 -9.92 1.05
CA SER A 74 17.19 -8.61 0.95
C SER A 74 18.42 -8.52 1.83
N TYR A 75 18.33 -9.00 3.07
CA TYR A 75 19.45 -9.02 4.00
C TYR A 75 20.57 -9.90 3.47
N ALA A 76 20.27 -11.13 3.02
CA ALA A 76 21.27 -12.01 2.42
C ALA A 76 22.08 -11.32 1.30
N ARG A 77 21.42 -10.55 0.44
CA ARG A 77 22.09 -9.76 -0.61
C ARG A 77 22.98 -8.65 -0.04
N CYS A 78 22.55 -7.93 0.99
CA CYS A 78 23.37 -6.91 1.66
C CYS A 78 24.67 -7.51 2.23
N VAL A 79 24.57 -8.70 2.84
CA VAL A 79 25.73 -9.40 3.42
C VAL A 79 26.45 -10.31 2.43
N GLY A 80 26.00 -10.40 1.17
CA GLY A 80 26.65 -11.18 0.11
C GLY A 80 26.53 -12.70 0.28
N LEU A 81 25.52 -13.17 1.01
CA LEU A 81 25.14 -14.59 1.07
C LEU A 81 24.23 -14.95 -0.10
N ALA A 82 24.22 -16.24 -0.47
CA ALA A 82 23.22 -16.79 -1.37
C ALA A 82 21.84 -16.72 -0.70
N PRO A 83 20.86 -15.97 -1.26
CA PRO A 83 19.52 -15.85 -0.66
C PRO A 83 18.83 -17.20 -0.44
N GLU A 84 19.10 -18.16 -1.31
CA GLU A 84 18.52 -19.50 -1.30
C GLU A 84 18.91 -20.28 -0.04
N GLU A 85 20.14 -20.10 0.47
CA GLU A 85 20.62 -20.76 1.68
C GLU A 85 19.85 -20.29 2.92
N VAL A 86 19.71 -18.96 3.06
CA VAL A 86 18.95 -18.35 4.17
C VAL A 86 17.48 -18.74 4.09
N ILE A 87 16.90 -18.78 2.89
CA ILE A 87 15.50 -19.15 2.70
C ILE A 87 15.27 -20.64 2.98
N ALA A 88 16.20 -21.53 2.61
CA ALA A 88 16.11 -22.93 2.97
C ALA A 88 16.16 -23.13 4.49
N ALA A 89 17.05 -22.41 5.20
CA ALA A 89 17.10 -22.41 6.65
C ALA A 89 15.77 -21.92 7.28
N PHE A 90 15.16 -20.89 6.68
CA PHE A 90 13.84 -20.39 7.09
C PHE A 90 12.71 -21.39 6.86
N ASP A 91 12.71 -22.08 5.71
CA ASP A 91 11.70 -23.09 5.40
C ASP A 91 11.79 -24.30 6.35
N ASN A 92 13.01 -24.64 6.80
CA ASN A 92 13.27 -25.68 7.80
C ASN A 92 12.90 -25.29 9.24
N LEU A 93 12.67 -23.99 9.51
CA LEU A 93 12.29 -23.48 10.82
C LEU A 93 10.81 -23.75 11.16
N ALA A 94 10.04 -24.36 10.25
CA ALA A 94 8.66 -24.83 10.47
C ALA A 94 7.68 -23.75 10.99
N LEU A 95 7.86 -22.48 10.61
CA LEU A 95 6.97 -21.36 10.99
C LEU A 95 5.58 -21.39 10.33
N ASN A 96 5.29 -22.43 9.56
CA ASN A 96 4.07 -22.55 8.77
C ASN A 96 2.79 -22.61 9.64
N GLU A 97 2.88 -23.10 10.87
CA GLU A 97 1.71 -23.18 11.77
C GLU A 97 1.41 -21.85 12.46
N THR A 98 2.44 -21.18 12.99
CA THR A 98 2.32 -19.88 13.68
C THR A 98 1.72 -18.81 12.76
N PHE A 99 2.11 -18.76 11.49
CA PHE A 99 1.57 -17.80 10.52
C PHE A 99 0.26 -18.24 9.85
N LYS A 100 -0.10 -19.54 9.87
CA LYS A 100 -1.43 -20.02 9.43
C LYS A 100 -2.53 -19.46 10.33
N GLN A 101 -2.27 -19.31 11.64
CA GLN A 101 -3.20 -18.72 12.58
C GLN A 101 -3.43 -17.22 12.30
N THR A 102 -2.37 -16.45 11.99
CA THR A 102 -2.49 -15.05 11.58
C THR A 102 -3.31 -14.90 10.30
N ARG A 103 -3.11 -15.79 9.32
CA ARG A 103 -3.93 -15.85 8.09
C ARG A 103 -5.39 -16.22 8.35
N THR A 104 -5.69 -16.89 9.46
CA THR A 104 -7.06 -17.28 9.85
C THR A 104 -7.77 -16.13 10.55
N LEU A 105 -7.06 -15.36 11.38
CA LEU A 105 -7.54 -14.09 11.95
C LEU A 105 -7.77 -13.05 10.85
N GLU A 106 -6.84 -12.95 9.90
CA GLU A 106 -6.96 -12.12 8.71
C GLU A 106 -8.07 -12.62 7.78
N LYS A 107 -8.24 -13.93 7.57
CA LYS A 107 -9.37 -14.48 6.77
C LYS A 107 -10.73 -14.18 7.37
N LYS A 108 -10.86 -14.13 8.70
CA LYS A 108 -12.13 -13.79 9.36
C LYS A 108 -12.48 -12.29 9.21
N SER A 109 -11.49 -11.42 9.03
CA SER A 109 -11.68 -10.01 8.66
C SER A 109 -11.64 -9.76 7.14
N MET A 110 -11.24 -10.76 6.34
CA MET A 110 -11.19 -10.77 4.88
C MET A 110 -12.38 -11.47 4.24
N GLU A 111 -13.59 -11.28 4.79
CA GLU A 111 -14.77 -11.10 3.93
C GLU A 111 -14.75 -9.68 3.31
N TYR A 112 -13.55 -9.20 2.95
CA TYR A 112 -13.38 -8.00 2.17
C TYR A 112 -13.43 -8.39 0.71
N LYS A 113 -14.60 -8.12 0.11
CA LYS A 113 -14.86 -8.21 -1.32
C LYS A 113 -13.61 -7.77 -2.10
N ALA A 114 -12.97 -8.74 -2.76
CA ALA A 114 -11.64 -8.59 -3.36
C ALA A 114 -11.46 -7.25 -4.08
N ILE A 115 -10.55 -6.41 -3.58
CA ILE A 115 -10.11 -5.21 -4.28
C ILE A 115 -8.78 -5.53 -4.96
N PRO A 116 -8.63 -5.29 -6.28
CA PRO A 116 -7.38 -5.52 -6.97
C PRO A 116 -6.30 -4.55 -6.46
N VAL A 117 -5.17 -5.08 -5.99
CA VAL A 117 -4.00 -4.29 -5.60
C VAL A 117 -3.28 -3.84 -6.88
N ILE A 118 -3.58 -2.60 -7.31
CA ILE A 118 -2.90 -1.93 -8.43
C ILE A 118 -1.58 -1.36 -7.92
N VAL A 119 -0.44 -1.83 -8.46
CA VAL A 119 0.89 -1.31 -8.12
C VAL A 119 1.36 -0.21 -9.09
N ARG A 120 1.85 0.87 -8.46
CA ARG A 120 2.55 2.09 -8.94
C ARG A 120 1.73 3.25 -9.56
N SER A 121 1.53 4.24 -8.70
CA SER A 121 1.79 5.70 -8.81
C SER A 121 1.11 6.54 -9.91
N THR A 122 0.48 7.61 -9.44
CA THR A 122 -0.09 8.77 -10.16
C THR A 122 -1.12 8.41 -11.24
N ARG A 123 -2.35 8.21 -10.77
CA ARG A 123 -3.51 8.53 -11.58
C ARG A 123 -4.47 9.28 -10.66
N MET A 124 -4.52 10.61 -10.79
CA MET A 124 -5.50 11.42 -10.09
C MET A 124 -6.88 10.82 -10.37
N ILE A 125 -7.51 10.30 -9.34
CA ILE A 125 -8.80 9.63 -9.41
C ILE A 125 -9.85 10.73 -9.37
N THR A 126 -10.05 11.44 -10.47
CA THR A 126 -11.28 12.22 -10.62
C THR A 126 -12.40 11.21 -10.82
N ASN A 127 -13.24 11.08 -9.81
CA ASN A 127 -14.36 10.15 -9.76
C ASN A 127 -15.14 10.18 -11.09
N ARG A 128 -15.08 9.09 -11.87
CA ARG A 128 -15.79 8.97 -13.17
C ARG A 128 -17.28 9.32 -13.07
N LYS A 129 -17.89 9.07 -11.90
CA LYS A 129 -19.27 9.48 -11.61
C LYS A 129 -19.42 10.98 -11.46
N VAL A 130 -18.48 11.68 -10.81
CA VAL A 130 -18.52 13.14 -10.66
C VAL A 130 -18.40 13.82 -12.02
N ILE A 131 -17.56 13.32 -12.92
CA ILE A 131 -17.47 13.85 -14.29
C ILE A 131 -18.82 13.70 -15.00
N PHE A 132 -19.47 12.53 -14.91
CA PHE A 132 -20.81 12.32 -15.47
C PHE A 132 -21.85 13.29 -14.90
N TRP A 133 -21.89 13.49 -13.57
CA TRP A 133 -22.84 14.40 -12.93
C TRP A 133 -22.56 15.88 -13.25
N VAL A 134 -21.29 16.29 -13.31
CA VAL A 134 -20.91 17.66 -13.65
C VAL A 134 -21.23 17.96 -15.12
N THR A 135 -20.93 17.05 -16.04
CA THR A 135 -21.29 17.20 -17.46
C THR A 135 -22.80 17.26 -17.63
N PHE A 136 -23.56 16.41 -16.94
CA PHE A 136 -25.02 16.43 -16.99
C PHE A 136 -25.61 17.73 -16.41
N LEU A 137 -25.08 18.21 -15.28
CA LEU A 137 -25.50 19.46 -14.66
C LEU A 137 -25.18 20.67 -15.55
N ALA A 138 -23.99 20.70 -16.16
CA ALA A 138 -23.61 21.75 -17.11
C ALA A 138 -24.53 21.77 -18.33
N LEU A 139 -24.89 20.60 -18.87
CA LEU A 139 -25.84 20.48 -19.98
C LEU A 139 -27.24 21.00 -19.58
N ALA A 140 -27.72 20.63 -18.39
CA ALA A 140 -29.01 21.08 -17.88
C ALA A 140 -29.07 22.60 -17.67
N VAL A 141 -27.99 23.20 -17.15
CA VAL A 141 -27.88 24.66 -17.03
C VAL A 141 -27.89 25.32 -18.40
N LEU A 142 -27.19 24.76 -19.39
CA LEU A 142 -27.16 25.29 -20.76
C LEU A 142 -28.57 25.27 -21.39
N VAL A 143 -29.31 24.16 -21.25
CA VAL A 143 -30.70 24.06 -21.72
C VAL A 143 -31.60 25.09 -21.03
N ALA A 144 -31.51 25.21 -19.70
CA ALA A 144 -32.30 26.19 -18.95
C ALA A 144 -31.98 27.64 -19.38
N LEU A 145 -30.73 27.97 -19.67
CA LEU A 145 -30.35 29.28 -20.20
C LEU A 145 -30.93 29.53 -21.60
N VAL A 146 -30.96 28.51 -22.47
CA VAL A 146 -31.60 28.60 -23.79
C VAL A 146 -33.11 28.81 -23.64
N ASP A 147 -33.76 28.11 -22.72
CA ASP A 147 -35.19 28.26 -22.45
C ASP A 147 -35.52 29.66 -21.90
N ILE A 148 -34.70 30.17 -20.98
CA ILE A 148 -34.81 31.53 -20.45
C ILE A 148 -34.59 32.55 -21.56
N TRP A 149 -33.60 32.35 -22.43
CA TRP A 149 -33.34 33.23 -23.56
C TRP A 149 -34.50 33.24 -24.55
N TRP A 150 -35.12 32.09 -24.79
CA TRP A 150 -36.31 31.99 -25.65
C TRP A 150 -37.52 32.72 -25.05
N HIS A 151 -37.73 32.60 -23.73
CA HIS A 151 -38.79 33.32 -23.03
C HIS A 151 -38.51 34.83 -22.98
N GLY A 152 -37.26 35.23 -22.75
CA GLY A 152 -36.84 36.62 -22.78
C GLY A 152 -37.00 37.25 -24.16
N LYS A 153 -36.73 36.50 -25.24
CA LYS A 153 -36.94 36.98 -26.61
C LYS A 153 -38.40 37.35 -26.89
N LYS A 154 -39.36 36.58 -26.35
CA LYS A 154 -40.80 36.89 -26.49
C LYS A 154 -41.14 38.25 -25.87
N HIS A 155 -40.58 38.56 -24.70
CA HIS A 155 -40.76 39.86 -24.06
C HIS A 155 -40.09 41.02 -24.83
N PHE A 156 -38.99 40.75 -25.53
CA PHE A 156 -38.28 41.75 -26.33
C PHE A 156 -39.00 42.11 -27.63
N GLU A 157 -39.63 41.13 -28.30
CA GLU A 157 -40.40 41.39 -29.54
C GLU A 157 -41.64 42.26 -29.27
N GLU A 158 -42.34 42.07 -28.14
CA GLU A 158 -43.49 42.89 -27.75
C GLU A 158 -43.12 44.36 -27.48
N GLN A 159 -41.99 44.63 -26.81
CA GLN A 159 -41.54 46.00 -26.55
C GLN A 159 -41.07 46.72 -27.82
N ASN A 160 -40.32 46.03 -28.68
CA ASN A 160 -39.87 46.59 -29.96
C ASN A 160 -41.06 46.90 -30.89
N HIS A 161 -42.09 46.05 -30.93
CA HIS A 161 -43.29 46.34 -31.71
C HIS A 161 -44.03 47.59 -31.23
N GLN A 162 -44.17 47.79 -29.91
CA GLN A 162 -44.77 49.01 -29.37
C GLN A 162 -43.92 50.25 -29.67
N GLN A 163 -42.60 50.13 -29.58
CA GLN A 163 -41.69 51.24 -29.85
C GLN A 163 -41.66 51.61 -31.34
N ILE A 164 -41.70 50.63 -32.25
CA ILE A 164 -41.79 50.87 -33.71
C ILE A 164 -43.11 51.55 -34.08
N LEU A 165 -44.22 51.17 -33.44
CA LEU A 165 -45.51 51.84 -33.66
C LEU A 165 -45.54 53.25 -33.07
N ALA A 166 -44.87 53.47 -31.94
CA ALA A 166 -44.72 54.80 -31.34
C ALA A 166 -43.83 55.72 -32.20
N THR A 167 -42.71 55.23 -32.73
CA THR A 167 -41.84 56.02 -33.62
C THR A 167 -42.45 56.23 -34.99
N ALA A 168 -43.18 55.24 -35.54
CA ALA A 168 -43.91 55.39 -36.79
C ALA A 168 -45.03 56.45 -36.67
N ARG A 169 -45.77 56.48 -35.54
CA ARG A 169 -46.78 57.52 -35.26
C ARG A 169 -46.14 58.90 -35.15
N LEU A 170 -45.05 59.04 -34.39
CA LEU A 170 -44.36 60.33 -34.23
C LEU A 170 -43.78 60.88 -35.55
N ASN A 171 -43.33 60.02 -36.47
CA ASN A 171 -42.82 60.44 -37.77
C ASN A 171 -43.93 60.81 -38.78
N GLN A 172 -45.17 60.42 -38.51
CA GLN A 172 -46.33 60.69 -39.38
C GLN A 172 -46.96 62.07 -39.12
N ASP A 173 -46.64 62.69 -37.98
CA ASP A 173 -47.18 63.99 -37.53
C ASP A 173 -46.23 65.17 -37.83
N VAL A 174 -45.13 64.96 -38.55
CA VAL A 174 -44.20 66.04 -38.96
C VAL A 174 -44.63 66.57 -40.33
N PRO A 175 -45.19 67.79 -40.44
CA PRO A 175 -45.51 68.38 -41.74
C PRO A 175 -44.23 68.69 -42.53
N ALA A 176 -44.30 68.51 -43.84
CA ALA A 176 -43.21 68.73 -44.81
C ALA A 176 -42.71 70.18 -44.86
#